data_AF-A0A3D1CP90-F1
#
_entry.id   AF-A0A3D1CP90-F1
#
_cell.length_a   1.000
_cell.length_b   1.000
_cell.length_c   1.000
_cell.angle_alpha   90.00
_cell.angle_beta   90.00
_cell.angle_gamma   90.00
#
_symmetry.space_group_name_H-M   'P 1'
#
loop_
_entity.id
_entity.type
_entity.pdbx_description
1 polymer ?
#
loop_
_entity_poly.entity_id
_entity_poly.type
_entity_poly.pdbx_seq_one_letter_code
_entity_poly.pdbx_strand_id
1 'polypeptide(L)'
;CKQLTEQLQSGDGVHVVLRNDASFILSGELLEELLAQVCAINLSGPMLADNQLAMTSIAGVSVVVLSQEVAGQSLVRLWCDGTFGVYLWETLLNIIKELGGGPVGINQFFNSN
;
A
#
# COMPACT_ATOMS: atom_id res chain seq x y z
N CYS A 1 -15.75 -0.98 -10.63
CA CYS A 1 -14.82 -0.70 -11.74
C CYS A 1 -15.39 0.15 -12.87
N LYS A 2 -16.61 -0.10 -13.39
CA LYS A 2 -17.21 0.70 -14.50
C LYS A 2 -17.16 2.21 -14.30
N GLN A 3 -17.51 2.67 -13.09
CA GLN A 3 -17.59 4.09 -12.74
C GLN A 3 -16.22 4.81 -12.73
N LEU A 4 -15.15 4.12 -12.35
CA LEU A 4 -13.79 4.67 -12.39
C LEU A 4 -13.29 4.80 -13.84
N THR A 5 -13.67 3.86 -14.70
CA THR A 5 -13.33 3.88 -16.12
C THR A 5 -14.03 5.02 -16.86
N GLU A 6 -15.26 5.36 -16.48
CA GLU A 6 -16.01 6.49 -17.06
C GLU A 6 -15.42 7.86 -16.68
N GLN A 7 -14.79 7.97 -15.50
CA GLN A 7 -14.12 9.21 -15.04
C GLN A 7 -12.72 9.41 -15.64
N LEU A 8 -12.07 8.35 -16.10
CA LEU A 8 -10.77 8.39 -16.78
C LEU A 8 -10.97 8.70 -18.27
N GLN A 9 -11.51 9.88 -18.60
CA GLN A 9 -11.57 10.33 -19.99
C GLN A 9 -10.15 10.65 -20.48
N SER A 10 -9.65 9.87 -21.44
CA SER A 10 -8.45 10.23 -22.20
C SER A 10 -8.73 11.46 -23.05
N GLY A 11 -8.07 12.57 -22.72
CA GLY A 11 -7.95 13.71 -23.63
C GLY A 11 -7.09 13.36 -24.85
N ASP A 12 -7.02 14.30 -25.80
CA ASP A 12 -6.24 14.11 -27.03
C ASP A 12 -4.76 13.84 -26.70
N GLY A 13 -4.20 12.75 -27.22
CA GLY A 13 -2.83 12.31 -26.93
C GLY A 13 -2.62 11.56 -25.61
N VAL A 14 -3.67 11.22 -24.86
CA VAL A 14 -3.57 10.44 -23.60
C VAL A 14 -3.95 8.97 -23.86
N HIS A 15 -3.07 8.05 -23.50
CA HIS A 15 -3.35 6.61 -23.57
C HIS A 15 -3.65 6.04 -22.19
N VAL A 16 -4.88 5.57 -21.97
CA VAL A 16 -5.25 4.90 -20.72
C VAL A 16 -4.67 3.49 -20.72
N VAL A 17 -3.90 3.18 -19.68
CA VAL A 17 -3.35 1.84 -19.46
C VAL A 17 -4.01 1.25 -18.23
N LEU A 18 -4.67 0.10 -18.40
CA LEU A 18 -5.14 -0.69 -17.27
C LEU A 18 -3.93 -1.29 -16.56
N ARG A 19 -3.78 -0.98 -15.27
CA ARG A 19 -2.75 -1.58 -14.42
C ARG A 19 -3.37 -2.70 -13.59
N ASN A 20 -2.65 -3.82 -13.51
CA ASN A 20 -3.03 -4.96 -12.69
C ASN A 20 -1.93 -5.20 -11.66
N ASP A 21 -1.90 -4.29 -10.68
CA ASP A 21 -0.91 -4.30 -9.61
C ASP A 21 -1.43 -5.13 -8.43
N ALA A 22 -0.52 -5.79 -7.71
CA ALA A 22 -0.85 -6.29 -6.38
C ALA A 22 -0.92 -5.09 -5.43
N SER A 23 -1.95 -5.05 -4.57
CA SER A 23 -2.15 -3.96 -3.62
C SER A 23 -2.39 -4.48 -2.21
N PHE A 24 -1.75 -3.82 -1.25
CA PHE A 24 -1.84 -4.16 0.17
C PHE A 24 -2.12 -2.90 0.98
N ILE A 25 -2.70 -3.09 2.16
CA ILE A 25 -2.89 -2.04 3.16
C ILE A 25 -2.22 -2.51 4.43
N LEU A 26 -1.32 -1.69 4.95
CA LEU A 26 -0.68 -1.90 6.25
C LEU A 26 -1.16 -0.82 7.20
N SER A 27 -1.46 -1.23 8.43
CA SER A 27 -2.04 -0.37 9.46
C SER A 27 -1.66 -0.91 10.84
N GLY A 28 -1.65 -0.03 11.83
CA GLY A 28 -1.39 -0.39 13.23
C GLY A 28 -0.27 0.46 13.83
N GLU A 29 -0.15 0.39 15.15
CA GLU A 29 0.78 1.23 15.92
C GLU A 29 2.25 0.91 15.61
N LEU A 30 2.56 -0.32 15.20
CA LEU A 30 3.90 -0.78 14.85
C LEU A 30 4.23 -0.62 13.35
N LEU A 31 3.48 0.21 12.61
CA LEU A 31 3.68 0.39 11.18
C LEU A 31 5.07 0.95 10.84
N GLU A 32 5.53 1.95 11.58
CA GLU A 32 6.87 2.51 11.39
C GLU A 32 7.96 1.47 11.65
N GLU A 33 7.80 0.66 12.70
CA GLU A 33 8.74 -0.40 13.04
C GLU A 33 8.78 -1.48 11.95
N LEU A 34 7.61 -1.88 11.43
CA LEU A 34 7.52 -2.81 10.30
C LEU A 34 8.26 -2.24 9.08
N LEU A 35 7.96 -1.00 8.67
CA LEU A 35 8.57 -0.37 7.50
C LEU A 35 10.09 -0.21 7.66
N ALA A 36 10.58 0.09 8.87
CA ALA A 36 12.01 0.17 9.14
C ALA A 36 12.75 -1.17 8.93
N GLN A 37 12.07 -2.31 9.11
CA GLN A 37 12.67 -3.64 8.87
C GLN A 37 12.71 -4.02 7.38
N VAL A 38 11.73 -3.56 6.59
CA VAL A 38 11.52 -4.06 5.21
C VAL A 38 11.88 -3.07 4.12
N CYS A 39 11.91 -1.77 4.42
CA CYS A 39 12.16 -0.72 3.44
C CYS A 39 13.65 -0.41 3.31
N ALA A 40 14.09 -0.16 2.07
CA ALA A 40 15.44 0.33 1.79
C ALA A 40 15.65 1.80 2.22
N ILE A 41 14.57 2.57 2.37
CA ILE A 41 14.59 3.96 2.84
C ILE A 41 13.80 4.06 4.15
N ASN A 42 14.22 4.95 5.03
CA ASN A 42 13.47 5.23 6.25
C ASN A 42 12.17 5.97 5.91
N LEU A 43 11.05 5.25 5.91
CA LEU A 43 9.72 5.82 5.85
C LEU A 43 9.27 6.15 7.27
N SER A 44 9.56 7.36 7.74
CA SER A 44 9.15 7.84 9.06
C SER A 44 8.70 9.29 9.02
N GLY A 45 7.97 9.71 10.05
CA GLY A 45 7.61 11.09 10.30
C GLY A 45 6.98 11.76 9.07
N PRO A 46 7.62 12.77 8.44
CA PRO A 46 7.04 13.49 7.30
C PRO A 46 6.65 12.62 6.09
N MET A 47 7.32 11.49 5.86
CA MET A 47 7.00 10.59 4.74
C MET A 47 5.71 9.77 4.99
N LEU A 48 5.29 9.67 6.26
CA LEU A 48 4.03 9.06 6.67
C LEU A 48 2.92 10.08 6.96
N ALA A 49 3.16 11.36 6.66
CA ALA A 49 2.09 12.35 6.70
C ALA A 49 0.98 11.98 5.70
N ASP A 50 -0.24 12.42 5.98
CA ASP A 50 -1.39 12.11 5.14
C ASP A 50 -1.19 12.57 3.69
N ASN A 51 -1.61 11.72 2.76
CA ASN A 51 -1.50 11.89 1.32
C ASN A 51 -0.08 12.08 0.77
N GLN A 52 0.94 11.54 1.45
CA GLN A 52 2.29 11.47 0.91
C GLN A 52 2.50 10.24 0.03
N LEU A 53 3.10 10.45 -1.14
CA LEU A 53 3.42 9.40 -2.11
C LEU A 53 4.93 9.24 -2.21
N ALA A 54 5.41 8.01 -2.09
CA ALA A 54 6.81 7.65 -2.27
C ALA A 54 6.94 6.42 -3.17
N MET A 55 8.08 6.31 -3.85
CA MET A 55 8.50 5.08 -4.52
C MET A 55 9.76 4.57 -3.84
N THR A 56 9.73 3.30 -3.44
CA THR A 56 10.84 2.67 -2.70
C THR A 56 10.95 1.20 -3.04
N SER A 57 11.81 0.48 -2.31
CA SER A 57 11.91 -0.96 -2.32
C SER A 57 11.50 -1.53 -0.96
N ILE A 58 10.62 -2.53 -0.96
CA ILE A 58 10.20 -3.31 0.20
C ILE A 58 10.55 -4.77 -0.06
N ALA A 59 11.37 -5.37 0.79
CA ALA A 59 11.87 -6.74 0.60
C ALA A 59 12.43 -6.99 -0.83
N GLY A 60 13.14 -6.00 -1.38
CA GLY A 60 13.73 -6.08 -2.72
C GLY A 60 12.75 -5.84 -3.89
N VAL A 61 11.46 -5.63 -3.64
CA VAL A 61 10.44 -5.35 -4.66
C VAL A 61 10.21 -3.85 -4.76
N SER A 62 10.13 -3.32 -5.99
CA SER A 62 9.75 -1.91 -6.18
C SER A 62 8.28 -1.70 -5.82
N VAL A 63 8.03 -0.77 -4.90
CA VAL A 63 6.71 -0.48 -4.35
C VAL A 63 6.42 1.02 -4.39
N VAL A 64 5.21 1.37 -4.81
CA VAL A 64 4.63 2.70 -4.58
C VAL A 64 3.89 2.68 -3.26
N VAL A 65 4.18 3.64 -2.39
CA VAL A 65 3.61 3.78 -1.05
C VAL A 65 2.79 5.07 -1.02
N LEU A 66 1.53 4.98 -0.64
CA LEU A 66 0.68 6.12 -0.31
C LEU A 66 0.32 6.07 1.17
N SER A 67 0.77 7.08 1.92
CA SER A 67 0.39 7.30 3.30
C SER A 67 -0.98 7.94 3.36
N GLN A 68 -1.86 7.44 4.22
CA GLN A 68 -3.22 7.96 4.39
C GLN A 68 -3.61 7.94 5.87
N GLU A 69 -4.47 8.87 6.27
CA GLU A 69 -5.20 8.79 7.53
C GLU A 69 -6.65 8.39 7.27
N VAL A 70 -7.10 7.27 7.86
CA VAL A 70 -8.49 6.81 7.76
C VAL A 70 -9.05 6.59 9.15
N ALA A 71 -10.16 7.26 9.46
CA ALA A 71 -10.81 7.20 10.77
C ALA A 71 -9.85 7.51 11.95
N GLY A 72 -8.88 8.41 11.76
CA GLY A 72 -7.88 8.78 12.76
C GLY A 72 -6.75 7.75 12.94
N GLN A 73 -6.65 6.76 12.06
CA GLN A 73 -5.56 5.78 12.05
C GLN A 73 -4.69 5.96 10.82
N SER A 74 -3.36 6.04 11.05
CA SER A 74 -2.39 6.03 9.96
C SER A 74 -2.34 4.66 9.30
N LEU A 75 -2.44 4.66 7.98
CA LEU A 75 -2.26 3.48 7.15
C LEU A 75 -1.40 3.82 5.94
N VAL A 76 -0.78 2.80 5.37
CA VAL A 76 -0.11 2.91 4.08
C VAL A 76 -0.72 1.93 3.09
N ARG A 77 -0.94 2.41 1.88
CA ARG A 77 -1.29 1.59 0.73
C ARG A 77 -0.05 1.33 -0.10
N LEU A 78 0.15 0.07 -0.41
CA LEU A 78 1.25 -0.41 -1.23
C LEU A 78 0.72 -0.85 -2.60
N TRP A 79 1.48 -0.56 -3.65
CA TRP A 79 1.31 -1.19 -4.96
C TRP A 79 2.65 -1.69 -5.49
N CYS A 80 2.64 -2.92 -6.00
CA CYS A 80 3.76 -3.48 -6.74
C CYS A 80 3.27 -4.19 -7.99
N ASP A 81 4.19 -4.57 -8.88
CA ASP A 81 3.85 -5.44 -9.99
C ASP A 81 3.17 -6.73 -9.49
N GLY A 82 2.11 -7.14 -10.19
CA GLY A 82 1.25 -8.25 -9.77
C GLY A 82 1.97 -9.58 -9.63
N THR A 83 3.09 -9.79 -10.33
CA THR A 83 3.88 -11.03 -10.25
C THR A 83 4.56 -11.22 -8.90
N PHE A 84 4.81 -10.13 -8.16
CA PHE A 84 5.40 -10.18 -6.82
C PHE A 84 4.35 -10.31 -5.71
N GLY A 85 3.06 -10.30 -6.02
CA GLY A 85 1.99 -10.23 -5.01
C GLY A 85 2.07 -11.33 -3.95
N VAL A 86 2.23 -12.59 -4.37
CA VAL A 86 2.33 -13.74 -3.44
C VAL A 86 3.58 -13.62 -2.57
N TYR A 87 4.73 -13.35 -3.19
CA TYR A 87 6.00 -13.22 -2.48
C TYR A 87 5.96 -12.10 -1.43
N LEU A 88 5.48 -10.92 -1.82
CA LEU A 88 5.46 -9.76 -0.94
C LEU A 88 4.45 -9.95 0.19
N TRP A 89 3.29 -10.56 -0.09
CA TRP A 89 2.31 -10.94 0.92
C TRP A 89 2.91 -11.87 1.98
N GLU A 90 3.51 -12.99 1.56
CA GLU A 90 4.08 -13.98 2.48
C GLU A 90 5.22 -13.38 3.31
N THR A 91 6.09 -12.60 2.66
CA THR A 91 7.23 -11.94 3.31
C THR A 91 6.76 -10.96 4.39
N LEU A 92 5.84 -10.05 4.04
CA LEU A 92 5.29 -9.08 4.99
C LEU A 92 4.55 -9.78 6.13
N LEU A 93 3.74 -10.81 5.81
CA LEU A 93 2.94 -11.51 6.80
C LEU A 93 3.80 -12.23 7.84
N ASN A 94 4.95 -12.79 7.46
CA ASN A 94 5.88 -13.42 8.41
C ASN A 94 6.38 -12.40 9.44
N ILE A 95 6.84 -11.23 8.98
CA ILE A 95 7.34 -10.16 9.86
C ILE A 95 6.21 -9.57 10.73
N ILE A 96 5.03 -9.36 10.14
CA ILE A 96 3.85 -8.89 10.87
C ILE A 96 3.47 -9.84 12.01
N LYS A 97 3.56 -11.16 11.78
CA LYS A 97 3.31 -12.16 12.83
C LYS A 97 4.37 -12.12 13.93
N GLU A 98 5.63 -11.89 13.60
CA GLU A 98 6.71 -11.71 14.59
C GLU A 98 6.46 -10.47 15.48
N LEU A 99 5.87 -9.42 14.91
CA LEU A 99 5.42 -8.22 15.62
C LEU A 99 4.05 -8.40 16.34
N GLY A 100 3.48 -9.61 16.32
CA GLY A 100 2.20 -9.92 16.99
C GLY A 100 0.94 -9.48 16.23
N GLY A 101 1.06 -9.05 14.97
CA GLY A 101 -0.06 -8.68 14.09
C GLY A 101 -0.61 -9.85 13.26
N GLY A 102 -1.50 -9.53 12.32
CA GLY A 102 -2.09 -10.52 11.42
C GLY A 102 -2.94 -9.89 10.31
N PRO A 103 -3.45 -10.72 9.37
CA PRO A 103 -4.29 -10.25 8.28
C PRO A 103 -5.69 -9.88 8.81
N VAL A 104 -6.26 -8.80 8.28
CA VAL A 104 -7.61 -8.34 8.59
C VAL A 104 -8.43 -8.18 7.30
N GLY A 105 -9.76 -8.30 7.42
CA GLY A 105 -10.65 -8.04 6.29
C GLY A 105 -10.68 -6.55 5.92
N ILE A 106 -10.86 -6.24 4.63
CA ILE A 106 -10.84 -4.85 4.13
C ILE A 106 -11.91 -3.94 4.77
N ASN A 107 -13.02 -4.53 5.23
CA ASN A 107 -14.10 -3.83 5.92
C ASN A 107 -13.67 -3.23 7.27
N GLN A 108 -12.49 -3.58 7.79
CA GLN A 108 -11.92 -2.91 8.96
C GLN A 108 -11.76 -1.40 8.75
N PHE A 109 -11.42 -0.98 7.52
CA PHE A 109 -11.12 0.42 7.19
C PHE A 109 -12.01 1.00 6.09
N PHE A 110 -12.53 0.14 5.21
CA PHE A 110 -13.33 0.55 4.06
C PHE A 110 -14.65 -0.20 4.08
N ASN A 111 -15.68 0.43 4.64
CA ASN A 111 -17.03 -0.11 4.57
C ASN A 111 -17.47 -0.16 3.11
N SER A 112 -17.86 -1.36 2.66
CA SER A 112 -18.54 -1.53 1.38
C SER A 112 -20.01 -1.16 1.59
N ASN A 113 -20.39 0.08 1.27
CA ASN A 113 -21.81 0.45 1.13
C ASN A 113 -22.40 -0.19 -0.13
#